data_AF-B3M2D6-F1
#
_entry.id   AF-B3M2D6-F1
#
_cell.length_a   1.000
_cell.length_b   1.000
_cell.length_c   1.000
_cell.angle_alpha   90.00
_cell.angle_beta   90.00
_cell.angle_gamma   90.00
#
_symmetry.space_group_name_H-M   'P 1'
#
loop_
_entity.id
_entity.type
_entity.pdbx_description
1 polymer ?
#
loop_
_entity_poly.entity_id
_entity_poly.type
_entity_poly.pdbx_seq_one_letter_code
_entity_poly.pdbx_strand_id
1 'polypeptide(L)'
;MRSTEQMLGQGDVAPDGFAIETEPGTKSAPPPSWLEWCERNSKPLIRTVTPVRRKLTRWQKRGPMSKKDWKHFSAWAATRAMPRELPEIEPTPLPCAARYLPCAKWGKKPLDPDEREEKLEALSMPRTITEKYTKIYDPPAYSPAIVWGRPPHRDPGRPFKPPFVPQCFPNDDIEGDFWAQMRFPIRPAALLGSATPRIVSLAKPRQYPPIPHCILPKTRLDPLDERPPPRKKFTPREWRHHQIRLMYLSKPITRPTYDFYYYMA
;
A
#
# COMPACT_ATOMS: atom_id res chain seq x y z
N MET A 1 79.73 24.26 -33.67
CA MET A 1 79.68 22.83 -34.06
C MET A 1 79.74 22.02 -32.78
N ARG A 2 78.70 21.24 -32.49
CA ARG A 2 78.46 20.58 -31.21
C ARG A 2 79.29 19.30 -31.10
N SER A 3 79.91 19.15 -29.94
CA SER A 3 80.68 18.00 -29.47
C SER A 3 79.75 16.90 -28.95
N THR A 4 80.07 15.66 -29.32
CA THR A 4 80.19 14.43 -28.49
C THR A 4 79.66 14.53 -27.05
N GLU A 5 78.96 13.56 -26.44
CA GLU A 5 79.08 12.10 -26.46
C GLU A 5 78.05 11.53 -25.44
N GLN A 6 78.00 10.20 -25.27
CA GLN A 6 77.32 9.39 -24.24
C GLN A 6 75.92 8.85 -24.64
N MET A 7 75.78 7.61 -25.14
CA MET A 7 75.99 6.27 -24.55
C MET A 7 74.98 5.85 -23.46
N LEU A 8 74.16 4.85 -23.86
CA LEU A 8 73.82 3.60 -23.17
C LEU A 8 72.87 3.58 -21.95
N GLY A 9 72.07 2.50 -21.94
CA GLY A 9 71.41 1.89 -20.78
C GLY A 9 69.91 1.77 -20.98
N GLN A 10 69.33 0.62 -21.41
CA GLN A 10 68.97 -0.51 -20.54
C GLN A 10 68.38 0.00 -19.20
N GLY A 11 67.09 -0.12 -18.89
CA GLY A 11 66.24 -1.28 -19.02
C GLY A 11 65.98 -1.80 -17.61
N ASP A 12 64.95 -1.28 -16.94
CA ASP A 12 64.52 -1.75 -15.62
C ASP A 12 63.03 -2.12 -15.65
N VAL A 13 62.80 -3.42 -15.51
CA VAL A 13 61.51 -4.03 -15.15
C VAL A 13 61.54 -4.23 -13.65
N ALA A 14 60.60 -3.63 -12.93
CA ALA A 14 60.25 -3.98 -11.54
C ALA A 14 58.86 -3.39 -11.18
N PRO A 15 58.18 -3.86 -10.12
CA PRO A 15 56.89 -4.54 -10.21
C PRO A 15 55.76 -3.78 -9.49
N ASP A 16 54.52 -4.22 -9.72
CA ASP A 16 53.35 -4.03 -8.85
C ASP A 16 53.15 -2.64 -8.23
N GLY A 17 52.73 -1.70 -9.08
CA GLY A 17 52.09 -0.46 -8.66
C GLY A 17 50.59 -0.52 -8.94
N PHE A 18 49.77 -0.70 -7.89
CA PHE A 18 48.36 -0.36 -7.95
C PHE A 18 48.25 1.13 -8.34
N ALA A 19 47.88 1.39 -9.59
CA ALA A 19 47.49 2.73 -10.02
C ALA A 19 46.18 3.09 -9.31
N ILE A 20 46.29 3.86 -8.23
CA ILE A 20 45.15 4.61 -7.71
C ILE A 20 44.86 5.66 -8.78
N GLU A 21 43.81 5.43 -9.57
CA GLU A 21 43.23 6.44 -10.45
C GLU A 21 42.82 7.63 -9.58
N THR A 22 43.65 8.68 -9.59
CA THR A 22 43.27 9.98 -9.04
C THR A 22 42.19 10.55 -9.93
N GLU A 23 40.94 10.52 -9.43
CA GLU A 23 39.82 11.27 -9.97
C GLU A 23 40.27 12.71 -10.30
N PRO A 24 40.06 13.21 -11.54
CA PRO A 24 40.45 14.57 -11.88
C PRO A 24 39.63 15.53 -11.03
N GLY A 25 40.34 16.25 -10.14
CA GLY A 25 39.77 17.23 -9.23
C GLY A 25 38.76 18.13 -9.95
N THR A 26 37.54 18.15 -9.43
CA THR A 26 36.49 19.07 -9.86
C THR A 26 37.02 20.49 -9.70
N LYS A 27 37.39 21.12 -10.81
CA LYS A 27 37.64 22.56 -10.88
C LYS A 27 36.37 23.25 -10.39
N SER A 28 36.39 23.81 -9.19
CA SER A 28 35.29 24.60 -8.66
C SER A 28 35.12 25.82 -9.55
N ALA A 29 34.02 25.88 -10.28
CA ALA A 29 33.65 27.08 -11.03
C ALA A 29 33.51 28.26 -10.05
N PRO A 30 33.86 29.49 -10.45
CA PRO A 30 33.62 30.67 -9.64
C PRO A 30 32.12 30.76 -9.28
N PRO A 31 31.78 31.31 -8.09
CA PRO A 31 30.39 31.47 -7.69
C PRO A 31 29.65 32.30 -8.75
N PRO A 32 28.40 31.92 -9.10
CA PRO A 32 27.65 32.61 -10.14
C PRO A 32 27.38 34.06 -9.75
N SER A 33 27.31 34.92 -10.77
CA SER A 33 26.86 36.30 -10.59
C SER A 33 25.41 36.33 -10.08
N TRP A 34 25.03 37.38 -9.36
CA TRP A 34 23.67 37.55 -8.82
C TRP A 34 22.59 37.43 -9.91
N LEU A 35 22.85 37.99 -11.10
CA LEU A 35 21.94 37.90 -12.24
C LEU A 35 21.79 36.46 -12.74
N GLU A 36 22.90 35.73 -12.87
CA GLU A 36 22.89 34.32 -13.27
C GLU A 36 22.18 33.43 -12.24
N TRP A 37 22.32 33.76 -10.95
CA TRP A 37 21.61 33.08 -9.87
C TRP A 37 20.09 33.31 -9.99
N CYS A 38 19.66 34.54 -10.24
CA CYS A 38 18.25 34.88 -10.43
C CYS A 38 17.66 34.19 -11.67
N GLU A 39 18.38 34.17 -12.80
CA GLU A 39 17.95 33.49 -14.02
C GLU A 39 17.88 31.97 -13.88
N ARG A 40 18.77 31.39 -13.07
CA ARG A 40 18.78 29.95 -12.79
C ARG A 40 17.62 29.54 -11.88
N ASN A 41 17.24 30.37 -10.90
CA ASN A 41 16.16 30.07 -9.97
C ASN A 41 14.77 30.51 -10.47
N SER A 42 14.69 31.40 -11.45
CA SER A 42 13.42 31.82 -12.06
C SER A 42 12.81 30.75 -12.96
N LYS A 43 13.62 29.81 -13.46
CA LYS A 43 13.16 28.68 -14.28
C LYS A 43 12.75 27.51 -13.38
N PRO A 44 11.58 26.89 -13.59
CA PRO A 44 11.19 25.70 -12.84
C PRO A 44 12.18 24.56 -13.09
N LEU A 45 12.59 23.87 -12.02
CA LEU A 45 13.53 22.75 -12.10
C LEU A 45 12.90 21.58 -12.88
N ILE A 46 13.28 21.41 -14.14
CA ILE A 46 12.88 20.26 -14.96
C ILE A 46 13.69 19.05 -14.50
N ARG A 47 13.10 18.20 -13.66
CA ARG A 47 13.68 16.91 -13.28
C ARG A 47 13.59 15.94 -14.46
N THR A 48 14.62 15.86 -15.28
CA THR A 48 14.73 14.82 -16.31
C THR A 48 14.97 13.47 -15.64
N VAL A 49 13.94 12.64 -15.54
CA VAL A 49 14.09 11.25 -15.11
C VAL A 49 14.78 10.49 -16.24
N THR A 50 16.03 10.10 -16.05
CA THR A 50 16.72 9.23 -17.01
C THR A 50 15.98 7.89 -17.05
N PRO A 51 15.43 7.45 -18.21
CA PRO A 51 14.72 6.20 -18.28
C PRO A 51 15.68 5.05 -17.99
N VAL A 52 15.46 4.33 -16.88
CA VAL A 52 16.23 3.14 -16.54
C VAL A 52 15.99 2.08 -17.61
N ARG A 53 17.05 1.67 -18.33
CA ARG A 53 16.96 0.58 -19.32
C ARG A 53 16.48 -0.68 -18.62
N ARG A 54 15.32 -1.19 -19.02
CA ARG A 54 14.76 -2.46 -18.51
C ARG A 54 15.72 -3.61 -18.83
N LYS A 55 16.24 -4.28 -17.80
CA LYS A 55 16.94 -5.55 -17.95
C LYS A 55 15.90 -6.63 -18.25
N LEU A 56 15.84 -7.08 -19.51
CA LEU A 56 14.93 -8.15 -19.91
C LEU A 56 15.25 -9.43 -19.13
N THR A 57 14.20 -10.09 -18.62
CA THR A 57 14.35 -11.41 -17.99
C THR A 57 14.77 -12.45 -19.03
N ARG A 58 15.36 -13.56 -18.58
CA ARG A 58 15.87 -14.62 -19.47
C ARG A 58 14.84 -15.09 -20.51
N TRP A 59 13.57 -15.12 -20.15
CA TRP A 59 12.43 -15.55 -20.96
C TRP A 59 11.89 -14.49 -21.92
N GLN A 60 12.30 -13.23 -21.75
CA GLN A 60 11.89 -12.11 -22.60
C GLN A 60 12.89 -11.82 -23.73
N LYS A 61 14.06 -12.46 -23.72
CA LYS A 61 15.02 -12.38 -24.83
C LYS A 61 14.48 -13.20 -26.00
N ARG A 62 14.43 -12.60 -27.19
CA ARG A 62 14.01 -13.30 -28.41
C ARG A 62 15.10 -14.28 -28.84
N GLY A 63 14.71 -15.50 -29.18
CA GLY A 63 15.61 -16.54 -29.73
C GLY A 63 16.03 -17.61 -28.71
N PRO A 64 16.71 -18.66 -29.19
CA PRO A 64 17.20 -19.73 -28.33
C PRO A 64 18.25 -19.19 -27.36
N MET A 65 18.29 -19.75 -26.14
CA MET A 65 19.29 -19.38 -25.14
C MET A 65 20.72 -19.61 -25.65
N SER A 66 21.64 -18.71 -25.28
CA SER A 66 23.07 -18.89 -25.54
C SER A 66 23.61 -20.12 -24.81
N LYS A 67 24.66 -20.77 -25.34
CA LYS A 67 25.34 -21.90 -24.69
C LYS A 67 25.75 -21.61 -23.24
N LYS A 68 26.14 -20.37 -22.93
CA LYS A 68 26.44 -19.93 -21.55
C LYS A 68 25.19 -19.93 -20.68
N ASP A 69 24.08 -19.41 -21.19
CA ASP A 69 22.80 -19.39 -20.48
C ASP A 69 22.28 -20.82 -20.24
N TRP A 70 22.47 -21.72 -21.20
CA TRP A 70 22.12 -23.14 -21.08
C TRP A 70 22.85 -23.83 -19.94
N LYS A 71 24.16 -23.62 -19.78
CA LYS A 71 24.92 -24.19 -18.65
C LYS A 71 24.41 -23.70 -17.29
N HIS A 72 24.04 -22.42 -17.20
CA HIS A 72 23.47 -21.87 -15.96
C HIS A 72 22.06 -22.39 -15.70
N PHE A 73 21.27 -22.61 -16.76
CA PHE A 73 19.94 -23.18 -16.64
C PHE A 73 19.98 -24.66 -16.24
N SER A 74 20.88 -25.47 -16.81
CA SER A 74 21.02 -26.87 -16.43
C SER A 74 21.44 -27.02 -14.96
N ALA A 75 22.37 -26.18 -14.49
CA ALA A 75 22.77 -26.16 -13.07
C ALA A 75 21.62 -25.72 -12.15
N TRP A 76 20.83 -24.73 -12.58
CA TRP A 76 19.65 -24.29 -11.86
C TRP A 76 18.55 -25.36 -11.83
N ALA A 77 18.29 -26.02 -12.95
CA ALA A 77 17.27 -27.06 -13.04
C ALA A 77 17.65 -28.27 -12.20
N ALA A 78 18.92 -28.69 -12.22
CA ALA A 78 19.40 -29.79 -11.39
C ALA A 78 19.15 -29.54 -9.89
N THR A 79 19.22 -28.30 -9.41
CA THR A 79 19.07 -27.97 -7.99
C THR A 79 17.64 -27.58 -7.59
N ARG A 80 16.85 -26.99 -8.50
CA ARG A 80 15.54 -26.42 -8.17
C ARG A 80 14.35 -27.05 -8.89
N ALA A 81 14.59 -27.87 -9.91
CA ALA A 81 13.51 -28.60 -10.59
C ALA A 81 13.15 -29.91 -9.88
N MET A 82 13.97 -30.36 -8.92
CA MET A 82 13.57 -31.47 -8.05
C MET A 82 12.37 -31.05 -7.19
N PRO A 83 11.32 -31.90 -7.07
CA PRO A 83 10.22 -31.65 -6.16
C PRO A 83 10.78 -31.37 -4.77
N ARG A 84 10.41 -30.22 -4.20
CA ARG A 84 10.87 -29.83 -2.88
C ARG A 84 10.29 -30.83 -1.89
N GLU A 85 11.13 -31.66 -1.29
CA GLU A 85 10.74 -32.57 -0.22
C GLU A 85 10.12 -31.73 0.90
N LEU A 86 8.83 -31.94 1.12
CA LEU A 86 8.12 -31.31 2.21
C LEU A 86 8.59 -31.98 3.50
N PRO A 87 8.93 -31.21 4.56
CA PRO A 87 9.23 -31.82 5.85
C PRO A 87 8.03 -32.69 6.27
N GLU A 88 8.30 -33.90 6.75
CA GLU A 88 7.28 -34.79 7.26
C GLU A 88 6.55 -34.08 8.41
N ILE A 89 5.28 -33.76 8.17
CA ILE A 89 4.43 -33.11 9.16
C ILE A 89 4.15 -34.16 10.23
N GLU A 90 4.69 -33.97 11.43
CA GLU A 90 4.31 -34.80 12.57
C GLU A 90 2.77 -34.80 12.69
N PRO A 91 2.12 -35.98 12.72
CA PRO A 91 0.67 -36.06 12.73
C PRO A 91 0.16 -35.47 14.04
N THR A 92 -0.35 -34.24 13.97
CA THR A 92 -1.08 -33.64 15.08
C THR A 92 -2.19 -34.60 15.52
N PRO A 93 -2.30 -34.94 16.82
CA PRO A 93 -3.34 -35.84 17.28
C PRO A 93 -4.70 -35.24 16.96
N LEU A 94 -5.50 -35.99 16.19
CA LEU A 94 -6.83 -35.56 15.76
C LEU A 94 -7.70 -35.38 17.02
N PRO A 95 -8.36 -34.22 17.20
CA PRO A 95 -9.39 -34.11 18.22
C PRO A 95 -10.56 -34.99 17.76
N CYS A 96 -10.75 -36.09 18.48
CA CYS A 96 -11.72 -37.17 18.29
C CYS A 96 -11.50 -38.10 17.07
N ALA A 97 -11.52 -39.41 17.32
CA ALA A 97 -11.12 -40.46 16.36
C ALA A 97 -12.09 -40.68 15.18
N ALA A 98 -13.21 -39.95 15.07
CA ALA A 98 -14.22 -40.18 14.06
C ALA A 98 -14.72 -38.89 13.38
N ARG A 99 -14.43 -38.75 12.07
CA ARG A 99 -14.72 -37.57 11.24
C ARG A 99 -16.21 -37.25 11.02
N TYR A 100 -17.12 -38.17 11.34
CA TYR A 100 -18.56 -38.02 11.07
C TYR A 100 -19.37 -37.55 12.28
N LEU A 101 -18.76 -37.45 13.47
CA LEU A 101 -19.48 -37.07 14.68
C LEU A 101 -19.55 -35.54 14.86
N PRO A 102 -20.72 -34.99 15.26
CA PRO A 102 -20.94 -33.54 15.40
C PRO A 102 -20.01 -32.84 16.40
N CYS A 103 -19.37 -33.57 17.31
CA CYS A 103 -18.40 -33.05 18.27
C CYS A 103 -17.14 -32.46 17.61
N ALA A 104 -16.75 -32.88 16.39
CA ALA A 104 -15.64 -32.27 15.64
C ALA A 104 -16.02 -30.96 14.93
N LYS A 105 -17.31 -30.71 14.67
CA LYS A 105 -17.79 -29.53 13.93
C LYS A 105 -18.17 -28.36 14.83
N TRP A 106 -18.40 -28.59 16.12
CA TRP A 106 -18.84 -27.55 17.05
C TRP A 106 -17.78 -27.22 18.11
N GLY A 107 -16.57 -26.96 17.64
CA GLY A 107 -15.38 -26.76 18.48
C GLY A 107 -15.11 -25.34 18.96
N LYS A 108 -16.04 -24.39 18.81
CA LYS A 108 -16.13 -23.23 19.71
C LYS A 108 -17.60 -22.92 19.88
N LYS A 109 -18.14 -23.12 21.09
CA LYS A 109 -19.34 -22.42 21.52
C LYS A 109 -19.13 -20.93 21.15
N PRO A 110 -20.16 -20.20 20.67
CA PRO A 110 -20.03 -18.75 20.61
C PRO A 110 -19.57 -18.31 22.00
N LEU A 111 -18.41 -17.66 22.04
CA LEU A 111 -17.85 -17.16 23.30
C LEU A 111 -18.91 -16.27 23.94
N ASP A 112 -19.09 -16.43 25.25
CA ASP A 112 -19.88 -15.49 26.04
C ASP A 112 -19.41 -14.06 25.70
N PRO A 113 -20.29 -13.06 25.52
CA PRO A 113 -19.90 -11.67 25.30
C PRO A 113 -18.73 -11.22 26.19
N ASP A 114 -18.79 -11.56 27.48
CA ASP A 114 -17.77 -11.17 28.47
C ASP A 114 -16.43 -11.88 28.18
N GLU A 115 -16.43 -13.20 27.97
CA GLU A 115 -15.22 -13.96 27.60
C GLU A 115 -14.62 -13.51 26.26
N ARG A 116 -15.47 -12.98 25.36
CA ARG A 116 -15.04 -12.46 24.06
C ARG A 116 -14.34 -11.11 24.24
N GLU A 117 -14.83 -10.26 25.12
CA GLU A 117 -14.23 -8.97 25.46
C GLU A 117 -12.88 -9.16 26.14
N GLU A 118 -12.79 -10.04 27.14
CA GLU A 118 -11.53 -10.37 27.83
C GLU A 118 -10.45 -10.90 26.86
N LYS A 119 -10.84 -11.76 25.91
CA LYS A 119 -9.91 -12.28 24.88
C LYS A 119 -9.49 -11.22 23.89
N LEU A 120 -10.36 -10.27 23.56
CA LEU A 120 -10.02 -9.14 22.70
C LEU A 120 -9.06 -8.19 23.41
N GLU A 121 -9.23 -7.95 24.70
CA GLU A 121 -8.29 -7.18 25.53
C GLU A 121 -6.93 -7.89 25.66
N ALA A 122 -6.93 -9.20 25.89
CA ALA A 122 -5.70 -9.98 25.94
C ALA A 122 -4.94 -9.99 24.59
N LEU A 123 -5.65 -9.94 23.46
CA LEU A 123 -5.06 -9.86 22.13
C LEU A 123 -4.63 -8.44 21.74
N SER A 124 -5.27 -7.41 22.29
CA SER A 124 -4.91 -6.02 22.05
C SER A 124 -3.63 -5.64 22.78
N MET A 125 -3.34 -6.30 23.89
CA MET A 125 -2.08 -6.15 24.62
C MET A 125 -0.94 -6.92 23.93
N PRO A 126 0.20 -6.27 23.62
CA PRO A 126 1.35 -6.94 23.05
C PRO A 126 1.97 -7.90 24.08
N ARG A 127 2.46 -9.05 23.62
CA ARG A 127 3.13 -10.05 24.49
C ARG A 127 4.36 -9.49 25.23
N THR A 128 5.00 -8.46 24.69
CA THR A 128 6.12 -7.75 25.32
C THR A 128 5.85 -6.24 25.25
N ILE A 129 5.75 -5.60 26.41
CA ILE A 129 5.47 -4.16 26.52
C ILE A 129 6.81 -3.40 26.41
N THR A 130 7.09 -2.89 25.22
CA THR A 130 8.17 -1.92 24.95
C THR A 130 7.66 -0.47 24.95
N GLU A 131 8.52 0.53 25.13
CA GLU A 131 8.20 1.98 25.06
C GLU A 131 7.50 2.42 23.76
N LYS A 132 7.55 1.59 22.71
CA LYS A 132 6.78 1.81 21.47
C LYS A 132 5.26 1.77 21.71
N TYR A 133 4.79 0.96 22.66
CA TYR A 133 3.37 0.75 22.93
C TYR A 133 2.80 1.71 23.99
N THR A 134 3.64 2.45 24.71
CA THR A 134 3.22 3.53 25.64
C THR A 134 3.04 4.88 24.96
N LYS A 135 3.44 5.02 23.68
CA LYS A 135 3.21 6.24 22.91
C LYS A 135 1.74 6.42 22.59
N ILE A 136 1.12 7.42 23.19
CA ILE A 136 -0.15 7.98 22.74
C ILE A 136 0.10 8.56 21.35
N TYR A 137 -0.44 7.91 20.32
CA TYR A 137 -0.34 8.42 18.95
C TYR A 137 -1.26 9.63 18.81
N ASP A 138 -0.72 10.75 18.35
CA ASP A 138 -1.54 11.86 17.87
C ASP A 138 -2.41 11.37 16.69
N PRO A 139 -3.70 11.77 16.62
CA PRO A 139 -4.57 11.32 15.55
C PRO A 139 -3.99 11.68 14.18
N PRO A 140 -4.02 10.77 13.19
CA PRO A 140 -3.46 11.04 11.87
C PRO A 140 -4.19 12.20 11.21
N ALA A 141 -3.44 13.20 10.76
CA ALA A 141 -3.97 14.45 10.19
C ALA A 141 -4.84 14.27 8.93
N TYR A 142 -4.83 13.08 8.30
CA TYR A 142 -5.66 12.77 7.14
C TYR A 142 -5.76 11.26 6.90
N SER A 143 -6.98 10.70 6.94
CA SER A 143 -7.27 9.39 6.34
C SER A 143 -8.23 9.62 5.16
N PRO A 144 -7.83 9.31 3.91
CA PRO A 144 -8.75 9.44 2.79
C PRO A 144 -9.89 8.44 2.98
N ALA A 145 -11.12 8.93 2.89
CA ALA A 145 -12.31 8.08 2.90
C ALA A 145 -12.21 7.08 1.73
N ILE A 146 -12.05 5.79 2.05
CA ILE A 146 -12.21 4.72 1.08
C ILE A 146 -13.69 4.71 0.71
N VAL A 147 -14.02 5.24 -0.46
CA VAL A 147 -15.40 5.24 -0.97
C VAL A 147 -15.80 3.78 -1.22
N TRP A 148 -16.69 3.27 -0.38
CA TRP A 148 -17.28 1.96 -0.59
C TRP A 148 -18.30 2.03 -1.73
N GLY A 149 -18.04 1.26 -2.78
CA GLY A 149 -19.04 0.86 -3.78
C GLY A 149 -19.31 1.87 -4.90
N ARG A 150 -18.56 1.77 -6.00
CA ARG A 150 -19.23 1.91 -7.30
C ARG A 150 -20.02 0.62 -7.55
N PRO A 151 -21.27 0.66 -8.02
CA PRO A 151 -21.95 -0.54 -8.46
C PRO A 151 -21.07 -1.27 -9.49
N PRO A 152 -21.03 -2.61 -9.46
CA PRO A 152 -20.21 -3.37 -10.39
C PRO A 152 -20.56 -2.96 -11.83
N HIS A 153 -19.59 -2.40 -12.53
CA HIS A 153 -19.72 -2.03 -13.93
C HIS A 153 -19.95 -3.31 -14.75
N ARG A 154 -20.83 -3.26 -15.76
CA ARG A 154 -20.99 -4.38 -16.69
C ARG A 154 -19.64 -4.65 -17.34
N ASP A 155 -19.04 -5.81 -17.05
CA ASP A 155 -17.79 -6.22 -17.69
C ASP A 155 -18.06 -6.40 -19.20
N PRO A 156 -17.39 -5.64 -20.08
CA PRO A 156 -17.59 -5.74 -21.53
C PRO A 156 -17.14 -7.11 -22.10
N GLY A 157 -16.53 -7.96 -21.28
CA GLY A 157 -16.01 -9.28 -21.65
C GLY A 157 -16.82 -10.48 -21.16
N ARG A 158 -18.05 -10.34 -20.63
CA ARG A 158 -18.86 -11.51 -20.28
C ARG A 158 -19.16 -12.30 -21.56
N PRO A 159 -18.69 -13.54 -21.74
CA PRO A 159 -18.75 -14.26 -23.01
C PRO A 159 -20.16 -14.74 -23.41
N PHE A 160 -21.20 -14.34 -22.67
CA PHE A 160 -22.57 -14.78 -22.88
C PHE A 160 -23.50 -13.58 -22.95
N LYS A 161 -24.27 -13.48 -24.05
CA LYS A 161 -25.39 -12.55 -24.14
C LYS A 161 -26.35 -12.86 -22.98
N PRO A 162 -26.74 -11.87 -22.16
CA PRO A 162 -27.74 -12.10 -21.14
C PRO A 162 -29.05 -12.54 -21.82
N PRO A 163 -29.79 -13.49 -21.22
CA PRO A 163 -31.08 -13.89 -21.73
C PRO A 163 -32.06 -12.71 -21.65
N PHE A 164 -32.99 -12.67 -22.60
CA PHE A 164 -34.03 -11.64 -22.62
C PHE A 164 -35.03 -11.92 -21.49
N VAL A 165 -35.15 -10.98 -20.56
CA VAL A 165 -36.12 -11.03 -19.46
C VAL A 165 -37.24 -10.02 -19.77
N PRO A 166 -38.52 -10.43 -19.80
CA PRO A 166 -39.64 -9.51 -19.95
C PRO A 166 -39.63 -8.43 -18.86
N GLN A 167 -40.10 -7.22 -19.19
CA GLN A 167 -40.12 -6.11 -18.23
C GLN A 167 -41.15 -6.34 -17.10
N CYS A 168 -42.24 -7.04 -17.40
CA CYS A 168 -43.29 -7.41 -16.45
C CYS A 168 -43.80 -8.82 -16.78
N PHE A 169 -44.08 -9.62 -15.76
CA PHE A 169 -44.78 -10.89 -15.91
C PHE A 169 -46.28 -10.69 -15.63
N PRO A 170 -47.18 -11.37 -16.35
CA PRO A 170 -48.61 -11.24 -16.10
C PRO A 170 -49.05 -11.81 -14.74
N ASN A 171 -48.45 -12.93 -14.32
CA ASN A 171 -48.74 -13.65 -13.08
C ASN A 171 -47.43 -14.18 -12.45
N ASP A 172 -47.41 -14.37 -11.13
CA ASP A 172 -46.27 -14.93 -10.39
C ASP A 172 -45.90 -16.35 -10.83
N ASP A 173 -46.89 -17.15 -11.25
CA ASP A 173 -46.66 -18.51 -11.77
C ASP A 173 -45.83 -18.49 -13.06
N ILE A 174 -46.13 -17.54 -13.96
CA ILE A 174 -45.42 -17.37 -15.23
C ILE A 174 -44.00 -16.86 -14.98
N GLU A 175 -43.83 -16.00 -13.98
CA GLU A 175 -42.52 -15.57 -13.51
C GLU A 175 -41.72 -16.76 -12.94
N GLY A 176 -42.34 -17.57 -12.09
CA GLY A 176 -41.75 -18.76 -11.50
C GLY A 176 -41.29 -19.76 -12.56
N ASP A 177 -42.16 -20.07 -13.52
CA ASP A 177 -41.86 -20.96 -14.64
C ASP A 177 -40.74 -20.41 -15.54
N PHE A 178 -40.77 -19.10 -15.82
CA PHE A 178 -39.70 -18.43 -16.58
C PHE A 178 -38.34 -18.61 -15.89
N TRP A 179 -38.26 -18.33 -14.58
CA TRP A 179 -37.01 -18.49 -13.82
C TRP A 179 -36.60 -19.96 -13.66
N ALA A 180 -37.56 -20.89 -13.58
CA ALA A 180 -37.29 -22.33 -13.51
C ALA A 180 -36.74 -22.89 -14.83
N GLN A 181 -37.25 -22.40 -15.97
CA GLN A 181 -36.83 -22.82 -17.31
C GLN A 181 -35.51 -22.17 -17.73
N MET A 182 -35.18 -21.01 -17.17
CA MET A 182 -33.93 -20.28 -17.40
C MET A 182 -32.71 -21.00 -16.81
N ARG A 183 -32.31 -22.08 -17.48
CA ARG A 183 -31.11 -22.86 -17.15
C ARG A 183 -29.92 -22.30 -17.92
N PHE A 184 -29.07 -21.56 -17.22
CA PHE A 184 -27.73 -21.30 -17.74
C PHE A 184 -27.00 -22.63 -17.85
N PRO A 185 -26.26 -22.91 -18.95
CA PRO A 185 -25.35 -24.05 -18.97
C PRO A 185 -24.32 -23.85 -17.84
N ILE A 186 -24.53 -24.57 -16.75
CA ILE A 186 -23.64 -24.52 -15.58
C ILE A 186 -22.36 -25.19 -16.05
N ARG A 187 -21.25 -24.45 -16.02
CA ARG A 187 -19.94 -25.05 -16.30
C ARG A 187 -19.74 -26.20 -15.31
N PRO A 188 -19.27 -27.39 -15.73
CA PRO A 188 -19.08 -28.51 -14.80
C PRO A 188 -18.15 -28.15 -13.63
N ALA A 189 -17.20 -27.24 -13.84
CA ALA A 189 -16.36 -26.67 -12.78
C ALA A 189 -17.14 -25.91 -11.68
N ALA A 190 -18.28 -25.32 -12.00
CA ALA A 190 -19.14 -24.64 -11.03
C ALA A 190 -19.95 -25.62 -10.18
N LEU A 191 -20.25 -26.83 -10.68
CA LEU A 191 -20.87 -27.89 -9.88
C LEU A 191 -19.94 -28.40 -8.77
N LEU A 192 -18.63 -28.35 -9.00
CA LEU A 192 -17.59 -28.70 -8.01
C LEU A 192 -17.12 -27.49 -7.19
N GLY A 193 -17.66 -26.30 -7.44
CA GLY A 193 -17.21 -25.06 -6.81
C GLY A 193 -17.71 -24.93 -5.38
N SER A 194 -16.82 -25.10 -4.40
CA SER A 194 -17.11 -24.73 -3.01
C SER A 194 -16.93 -23.22 -2.81
N ALA A 195 -17.84 -22.58 -2.07
CA ALA A 195 -17.71 -21.17 -1.71
C ALA A 195 -16.40 -20.91 -0.95
N THR A 196 -15.66 -19.86 -1.34
CA THR A 196 -14.44 -19.47 -0.61
C THR A 196 -14.79 -19.03 0.81
N PRO A 197 -13.90 -19.22 1.80
CA PRO A 197 -14.16 -18.83 3.19
C PRO A 197 -14.51 -17.33 3.33
N ARG A 198 -14.00 -16.49 2.43
CA ARG A 198 -14.36 -15.07 2.35
C ARG A 198 -15.83 -14.88 1.98
N ILE A 199 -16.33 -15.58 0.96
CA ILE A 199 -17.75 -15.52 0.58
C ILE A 199 -18.63 -16.00 1.73
N VAL A 200 -18.24 -17.09 2.40
CA VAL A 200 -18.95 -17.61 3.58
C VAL A 200 -18.95 -16.59 4.72
N SER A 201 -17.83 -15.89 4.95
CA SER A 201 -17.76 -14.83 5.97
C SER A 201 -18.65 -13.62 5.65
N LEU A 202 -18.74 -13.23 4.37
CA LEU A 202 -19.57 -12.12 3.91
C LEU A 202 -21.06 -12.45 3.90
N ALA A 203 -21.41 -13.73 3.74
CA ALA A 203 -22.79 -14.21 3.82
C ALA A 203 -23.34 -14.23 5.25
N LYS A 204 -22.47 -14.15 6.27
CA LYS A 204 -22.95 -14.04 7.67
C LYS A 204 -23.64 -12.69 7.87
N PRO A 205 -24.78 -12.65 8.60
CA PRO A 205 -25.45 -11.40 8.91
C PRO A 205 -24.49 -10.47 9.64
N ARG A 206 -24.48 -9.21 9.24
CA ARG A 206 -23.58 -8.20 9.80
C ARG A 206 -23.96 -7.96 11.26
N GLN A 207 -23.09 -8.36 12.18
CA GLN A 207 -23.29 -8.12 13.61
C GLN A 207 -22.93 -6.66 13.90
N TYR A 208 -23.93 -5.85 14.20
CA TYR A 208 -23.73 -4.51 14.76
C TYR A 208 -23.47 -4.65 16.26
N PRO A 209 -22.62 -3.78 16.86
CA PRO A 209 -22.59 -3.68 18.31
C PRO A 209 -24.01 -3.36 18.83
N PRO A 210 -24.35 -3.82 20.06
CA PRO A 210 -25.63 -3.46 20.66
C PRO A 210 -25.77 -1.94 20.65
N ILE A 211 -26.96 -1.45 20.28
CA ILE A 211 -27.27 -0.02 20.27
C ILE A 211 -27.01 0.48 21.70
N PRO A 212 -26.16 1.49 21.89
CA PRO A 212 -25.92 2.01 23.24
C PRO A 212 -27.25 2.47 23.83
N HIS A 213 -27.52 2.05 25.06
CA HIS A 213 -28.75 2.36 25.81
C HIS A 213 -28.94 3.88 26.02
N CYS A 214 -27.87 4.67 25.86
CA CYS A 214 -27.87 6.12 25.95
C CYS A 214 -27.77 6.76 24.57
N ILE A 215 -28.54 7.85 24.37
CA ILE A 215 -28.40 8.75 23.22
C ILE A 215 -27.00 9.34 23.29
N LEU A 216 -26.13 8.97 22.36
CA LEU A 216 -24.82 9.60 22.22
C LEU A 216 -25.03 11.12 22.06
N PRO A 217 -24.37 11.97 22.87
CA PRO A 217 -24.51 13.40 22.71
C PRO A 217 -24.14 13.78 21.29
N LYS A 218 -24.92 14.68 20.67
CA LYS A 218 -24.59 15.22 19.35
C LYS A 218 -23.15 15.72 19.42
N THR A 219 -22.28 15.12 18.62
CA THR A 219 -20.87 15.46 18.59
C THR A 219 -20.78 16.96 18.34
N ARG A 220 -20.26 17.72 19.32
CA ARG A 220 -19.92 19.12 19.08
C ARG A 220 -18.81 19.08 18.03
N LEU A 221 -19.10 19.59 16.84
CA LEU A 221 -18.08 19.70 15.80
C LEU A 221 -16.99 20.61 16.33
N ASP A 222 -15.74 20.19 16.15
CA ASP A 222 -14.61 21.05 16.44
C ASP A 222 -14.72 22.31 15.55
N PRO A 223 -14.24 23.50 15.96
CA PRO A 223 -14.44 24.73 15.19
C PRO A 223 -13.88 24.69 13.75
N LEU A 224 -13.03 23.72 13.41
CA LEU A 224 -12.52 23.47 12.05
C LEU A 224 -13.35 22.48 11.22
N ASP A 225 -14.25 21.75 11.87
CA ASP A 225 -15.12 20.73 11.26
C ASP A 225 -16.55 21.24 11.01
N GLU A 226 -16.83 22.48 11.41
CA GLU A 226 -18.07 23.18 11.07
C GLU A 226 -18.15 23.42 9.56
N ARG A 227 -19.23 22.93 8.94
CA ARG A 227 -19.49 23.11 7.50
C ARG A 227 -19.68 24.59 7.16
N PRO A 228 -19.27 25.04 5.96
CA PRO A 228 -19.51 26.41 5.54
C PRO A 228 -21.02 26.74 5.56
N PRO A 229 -21.40 27.96 5.96
CA PRO A 229 -22.79 28.38 5.90
C PRO A 229 -23.30 28.28 4.46
N PRO A 230 -24.56 27.84 4.25
CA PRO A 230 -25.06 27.38 2.95
C PRO A 230 -25.10 28.45 1.84
N ARG A 231 -24.86 29.73 2.17
CA ARG A 231 -25.01 30.86 1.25
C ARG A 231 -23.68 31.52 0.85
N LYS A 232 -22.53 30.94 1.18
CA LYS A 232 -21.21 31.57 0.94
C LYS A 232 -20.44 30.88 -0.19
N LYS A 233 -19.63 31.66 -0.91
CA LYS A 233 -18.82 31.22 -2.08
C LYS A 233 -17.59 30.38 -1.73
N PHE A 234 -17.38 30.02 -0.46
CA PHE A 234 -16.20 29.27 -0.06
C PHE A 234 -16.42 27.78 -0.24
N THR A 235 -15.47 27.13 -0.92
CA THR A 235 -15.35 25.67 -0.87
C THR A 235 -15.06 25.23 0.58
N PRO A 236 -15.36 23.98 0.98
CA PRO A 236 -15.11 23.51 2.34
C PRO A 236 -13.65 23.72 2.80
N ARG A 237 -12.70 23.65 1.87
CA ARG A 237 -11.28 23.89 2.12
C ARG A 237 -10.97 25.37 2.39
N GLU A 238 -11.53 26.27 1.58
CA GLU A 238 -11.37 27.72 1.77
C GLU A 238 -12.02 28.19 3.07
N TRP A 239 -13.16 27.59 3.43
CA TRP A 239 -13.82 27.86 4.70
C TRP A 239 -12.95 27.45 5.89
N ARG A 240 -12.34 26.27 5.84
CA ARG A 240 -11.41 25.81 6.87
C ARG A 240 -10.20 26.74 7.02
N HIS A 241 -9.61 27.18 5.90
CA HIS A 241 -8.51 28.17 5.95
C HIS A 241 -8.95 29.52 6.52
N HIS A 242 -10.18 29.95 6.21
CA HIS A 242 -10.77 31.15 6.78
C HIS A 242 -10.97 31.02 8.29
N GLN A 243 -11.46 29.88 8.78
CA GLN A 243 -11.59 29.60 10.22
C GLN A 243 -10.23 29.60 10.93
N ILE A 244 -9.20 28.97 10.35
CA ILE A 244 -7.82 29.02 10.89
C ILE A 244 -7.33 30.47 11.00
N ARG A 245 -7.60 31.29 9.99
CA ARG A 245 -7.23 32.70 10.01
C ARG A 245 -7.97 33.48 11.10
N LEU A 246 -9.26 33.24 11.28
CA LEU A 246 -10.04 33.85 12.36
C LEU A 246 -9.51 33.44 13.74
N MET A 247 -9.21 32.15 13.94
CA MET A 247 -8.60 31.67 15.19
C MET A 247 -7.23 32.28 15.45
N TYR A 248 -6.43 32.49 14.40
CA TYR A 248 -5.14 33.17 14.52
C TYR A 248 -5.31 34.63 14.93
N LEU A 249 -6.25 35.34 14.32
CA LEU A 249 -6.55 36.74 14.61
C LEU A 249 -7.22 36.94 15.98
N SER A 250 -7.95 35.94 16.47
CA SER A 250 -8.61 36.00 17.79
C SER A 250 -7.64 35.77 18.96
N LYS A 251 -6.41 35.34 18.70
CA LYS A 251 -5.39 35.24 19.76
C LYS A 251 -4.95 36.65 20.16
N PRO A 252 -4.84 36.98 21.46
CA PRO A 252 -4.36 38.28 21.89
C PRO A 252 -2.95 38.50 21.36
N ILE A 253 -2.73 39.64 20.69
CA ILE A 253 -1.40 40.06 20.24
C ILE A 253 -0.67 40.60 21.47
N THR A 254 -0.12 39.71 22.30
CA THR A 254 0.86 40.13 23.30
C THR A 254 2.16 40.45 22.56
N ARG A 255 2.32 41.69 22.11
CA ARG A 255 3.67 42.22 21.83
C ARG A 255 4.31 42.44 23.19
N PRO A 256 5.41 41.76 23.57
CA PRO A 256 6.16 42.14 24.75
C PRO A 256 6.69 43.56 24.52
N THR A 257 6.10 44.55 25.18
CA THR A 257 6.53 45.96 25.12
C THR A 257 7.82 46.23 25.91
N TYR A 258 8.49 45.19 26.43
CA TYR A 258 9.62 45.32 27.33
C TYR A 258 10.99 45.42 26.66
N ASP A 259 11.12 45.20 25.34
CA ASP A 259 12.43 45.24 24.67
C ASP A 259 12.86 46.64 24.19
N PHE A 260 12.04 47.68 24.38
CA PHE A 260 12.35 49.04 23.91
C PHE A 260 13.29 49.83 24.84
N TYR A 261 13.54 49.37 26.07
CA TYR A 261 14.33 50.11 27.06
C TYR A 261 15.81 49.71 27.13
N TYR A 262 16.26 48.67 26.41
CA TYR A 262 17.64 48.15 26.52
C TYR A 262 18.61 48.61 25.42
N TYR A 263 18.19 49.44 24.46
CA TYR A 263 19.06 49.94 23.38
C TYR A 263 19.28 51.48 23.38
N MET A 264 18.93 52.16 24.47
CA MET A 264 19.14 53.61 24.64
C MET A 264 19.73 53.95 26.02
N ALA A 265 20.84 53.31 26.39
CA ALA A 265 21.74 53.75 27.46
C ALA A 265 23.18 53.35 27.14
#